data_AF-A0A4P8QPA3-F1
#
_entry.id   AF-A0A4P8QPA3-F1
#
_cell.length_a   1.000
_cell.length_b   1.000
_cell.length_c   1.000
_cell.angle_alpha   90.00
_cell.angle_beta   90.00
_cell.angle_gamma   90.00
#
_symmetry.space_group_name_H-M   'P 1'
#
loop_
_entity.id
_entity.type
_entity.pdbx_description
1 polymer ?
#
loop_
_entity_poly.entity_id
_entity_poly.type
_entity_poly.pdbx_seq_one_letter_code
_entity_poly.pdbx_strand_id
1 'polypeptide(L)'
;MGKNSTGSQSENLTVDQHKEKLQPPSMYKVLLNNDDYTPMEFVIDVLQKFFSYDIERATQLMLTVHYQGKAICGVFSAEVAETKVVQVNRYARENEHPLLCTLEKA
;
A
#
# COMPACT_ATOMS: atom_id res chain seq x y z
N MET A 1 44.12 -35.71 54.76
CA MET A 1 42.90 -36.37 54.23
C MET A 1 41.73 -35.41 54.42
N GLY A 2 40.98 -34.90 53.45
CA GLY A 2 40.93 -35.06 52.01
C GLY A 2 39.86 -34.09 51.45
N LYS A 3 40.17 -33.43 50.34
CA LYS A 3 39.33 -32.97 49.22
C LYS A 3 37.80 -32.87 49.44
N ASN A 4 37.20 -31.71 49.18
CA ASN A 4 36.65 -31.43 47.83
C ASN A 4 36.03 -30.03 47.69
N SER A 5 36.44 -29.42 46.58
CA SER A 5 35.91 -28.26 45.88
C SER A 5 34.45 -28.44 45.47
N THR A 6 33.69 -27.35 45.42
CA THR A 6 32.82 -27.03 44.26
C THR A 6 32.43 -25.55 44.32
N GLY A 7 32.93 -24.80 43.34
CA GLY A 7 32.53 -23.41 43.11
C GLY A 7 31.09 -23.35 42.63
N SER A 8 30.33 -22.38 43.13
CA SER A 8 29.05 -21.98 42.57
C SER A 8 29.33 -21.24 41.26
N GLN A 9 29.38 -21.99 40.15
CA GLN A 9 29.26 -21.40 38.83
C GLN A 9 27.87 -20.77 38.72
N SER A 10 27.84 -19.44 38.70
CA SER A 10 26.67 -18.69 38.26
C SER A 10 26.41 -19.09 36.81
N GLU A 11 25.36 -19.87 36.58
CA GLU A 11 24.87 -20.19 35.24
C GLU A 11 24.49 -18.88 34.57
N ASN A 12 25.38 -18.39 33.70
CA ASN A 12 25.06 -17.35 32.73
C ASN A 12 24.02 -17.95 31.80
N LEU A 13 22.75 -17.66 32.07
CA LEU A 13 21.66 -17.82 31.14
C LEU A 13 21.97 -16.95 29.91
N THR A 14 22.60 -17.56 28.91
CA THR A 14 22.78 -16.94 27.60
C THR A 14 21.38 -16.81 27.00
N VAL A 15 20.81 -15.60 27.11
CA VAL A 15 19.63 -15.22 26.37
C VAL A 15 20.05 -15.20 24.90
N ASP A 16 19.84 -16.31 24.21
CA ASP A 16 19.99 -16.39 22.77
C ASP A 16 18.86 -15.57 22.17
N GLN A 17 19.12 -14.28 22.01
CA GLN A 17 18.22 -13.35 21.35
C GLN A 17 18.20 -13.71 19.87
N HIS A 18 17.36 -14.68 19.52
CA HIS A 18 16.84 -14.83 18.17
C HIS A 18 16.19 -13.49 17.77
N LYS A 19 16.97 -12.60 17.17
CA LYS A 19 16.43 -11.47 16.41
C LYS A 19 15.72 -12.07 15.20
N GLU A 20 14.46 -12.43 15.36
CA GLU A 20 13.57 -12.61 14.21
C GLU A 20 13.69 -11.34 13.36
N LYS A 21 14.27 -11.48 12.17
CA LYS A 21 14.39 -10.37 11.24
C LYS A 21 12.98 -10.02 10.80
N LEU A 22 12.45 -8.90 11.29
CA LEU A 22 11.19 -8.33 10.79
C LEU A 22 11.30 -8.20 9.27
N GLN A 23 10.46 -8.93 8.54
CA GLN A 23 10.40 -8.78 7.09
C GLN A 23 9.68 -7.47 6.75
N PRO A 24 10.18 -6.70 5.77
CA PRO A 24 9.50 -5.49 5.34
C PRO A 24 8.10 -5.83 4.78
N PRO A 25 7.11 -4.94 4.94
CA PRO A 25 5.77 -5.17 4.43
C PRO A 25 5.77 -5.31 2.91
N SER A 26 4.89 -6.16 2.40
CA SER A 26 4.66 -6.25 0.95
C SER A 26 4.04 -4.94 0.45
N MET A 27 4.62 -4.42 -0.63
CA MET A 27 4.17 -3.18 -1.28
C MET A 27 3.30 -3.51 -2.48
N TYR A 28 2.32 -2.64 -2.74
CA TYR A 28 1.32 -2.79 -3.81
C TYR A 28 1.16 -1.47 -4.55
N LYS A 29 1.07 -1.56 -5.87
CA LYS A 29 0.64 -0.48 -6.75
C LYS A 29 -0.87 -0.38 -6.68
N VAL A 30 -1.39 0.82 -6.49
CA VAL A 30 -2.81 1.15 -6.66
C VAL A 30 -2.98 1.76 -8.04
N LEU A 31 -3.88 1.21 -8.85
CA LEU A 31 -4.09 1.60 -10.23
C LEU A 31 -5.51 2.11 -10.45
N LEU A 32 -5.66 3.09 -11.32
CA LEU A 32 -6.94 3.42 -11.96
C LEU A 32 -6.93 2.86 -13.38
N ASN A 33 -8.06 2.28 -13.79
CA ASN A 33 -8.26 1.67 -15.09
C ASN A 33 -9.25 2.52 -15.89
N ASN A 34 -8.97 2.67 -17.18
CA ASN A 34 -9.81 3.43 -18.10
C ASN A 34 -11.14 2.75 -18.35
N ASP A 35 -12.15 3.56 -18.62
CA ASP A 35 -13.46 3.16 -19.10
C ASP A 35 -14.05 4.32 -19.94
N ASP A 36 -15.12 4.04 -20.70
CA ASP A 36 -15.69 5.00 -21.65
C ASP A 36 -16.80 5.90 -21.06
N TYR A 37 -17.09 5.80 -19.76
CA TYR A 37 -18.27 6.44 -19.14
C TYR A 37 -17.93 7.38 -17.98
N THR A 38 -16.83 7.16 -17.27
CA THR A 38 -16.40 8.01 -16.15
C THR A 38 -15.91 9.36 -16.68
N PRO A 39 -16.48 10.50 -16.23
CA PRO A 39 -16.01 11.82 -16.65
C PRO A 39 -14.55 12.09 -16.24
N MET A 40 -13.80 12.79 -17.10
CA MET A 40 -12.40 13.18 -16.82
C MET A 40 -12.26 13.96 -15.51
N GLU A 41 -13.16 14.91 -15.26
CA GLU A 41 -13.19 15.69 -14.02
C GLU A 41 -13.40 14.83 -12.77
N PHE A 42 -14.15 13.73 -12.88
CA PHE A 42 -14.33 12.80 -11.77
C PHE A 42 -13.04 12.03 -11.45
N VAL A 43 -12.29 11.62 -12.48
CA VAL A 43 -10.98 10.98 -12.30
C VAL A 43 -9.99 11.94 -11.62
N ILE A 44 -10.03 13.22 -11.99
CA ILE A 44 -9.23 14.27 -11.34
C ILE A 44 -9.63 14.41 -9.86
N ASP A 45 -10.93 14.53 -9.55
CA ASP A 45 -11.43 14.61 -8.16
C ASP A 45 -10.96 13.42 -7.32
N VAL A 46 -11.05 12.20 -7.86
CA VAL A 46 -10.55 10.98 -7.20
C VAL A 46 -9.05 11.09 -6.88
N LEU A 47 -8.24 11.56 -7.84
CA LEU A 47 -6.79 11.70 -7.68
C LEU A 47 -6.44 12.75 -6.63
N GLN A 48 -7.15 13.89 -6.59
CA GLN A 48 -6.93 14.92 -5.58
C GLN A 48 -7.37 14.44 -4.19
N LYS A 49 -8.56 13.85 -4.08
CA LYS A 49 -9.20 13.48 -2.82
C LYS A 49 -8.53 12.30 -2.11
N PHE A 50 -8.17 11.26 -2.86
CA PHE A 50 -7.67 10.01 -2.26
C PHE A 50 -6.15 9.84 -2.37
N PHE A 51 -5.48 10.56 -3.27
CA PHE A 51 -4.02 10.46 -3.47
C PHE A 51 -3.29 11.78 -3.18
N SER A 52 -4.01 12.83 -2.78
CA SER A 52 -3.43 14.12 -2.37
C SER A 52 -2.59 14.76 -3.47
N TYR A 53 -3.02 14.58 -4.72
CA TYR A 53 -2.41 15.26 -5.87
C TYR A 53 -2.95 16.66 -6.04
N ASP A 54 -2.09 17.56 -6.51
CA ASP A 54 -2.50 18.84 -7.07
C ASP A 54 -3.22 18.64 -8.41
N ILE A 55 -3.80 19.72 -8.94
CA ILE A 55 -4.59 19.66 -10.17
C ILE A 55 -3.73 19.29 -11.37
N GLU A 56 -2.49 19.78 -11.43
CA GLU A 56 -1.58 19.53 -12.53
C GLU A 56 -1.21 18.04 -12.62
N ARG A 57 -0.81 17.44 -11.50
CA ARG A 57 -0.46 16.01 -11.44
C ARG A 57 -1.68 15.11 -11.62
N ALA A 58 -2.82 15.48 -11.04
CA ALA A 58 -4.07 14.74 -11.23
C ALA A 58 -4.48 14.72 -12.70
N THR A 59 -4.38 15.86 -13.39
CA THR A 59 -4.69 15.97 -14.83
C THR A 59 -3.76 15.09 -15.66
N GLN A 60 -2.45 15.11 -15.40
CA GLN A 60 -1.49 14.26 -16.12
C GLN A 60 -1.75 12.76 -15.94
N LEU A 61 -2.06 12.34 -14.71
CA LEU A 61 -2.39 10.94 -14.42
C LEU A 61 -3.73 10.54 -15.04
N MET A 62 -4.73 11.42 -15.01
CA MET A 62 -6.01 11.19 -15.68
C MET A 62 -5.80 10.97 -17.19
N LEU A 63 -5.03 11.83 -17.87
CA LEU A 63 -4.70 11.66 -19.29
C LEU A 63 -3.93 10.35 -19.55
N THR A 64 -3.08 9.94 -18.61
CA THR A 64 -2.37 8.66 -18.68
C THR A 64 -3.36 7.49 -18.63
N VAL A 65 -4.31 7.51 -17.70
CA VAL A 65 -5.39 6.50 -17.65
C VAL A 65 -6.13 6.49 -18.98
N HIS A 66 -6.56 7.65 -19.48
CA HIS A 66 -7.34 7.78 -20.71
C HIS A 66 -6.63 7.21 -21.95
N TYR A 67 -5.37 7.58 -22.18
CA TYR A 67 -4.65 7.17 -23.39
C TYR A 67 -3.94 5.82 -23.28
N GLN A 68 -3.57 5.37 -22.07
CA GLN A 68 -2.80 4.15 -21.87
C GLN A 68 -3.62 3.01 -21.25
N GLY A 69 -4.90 3.25 -20.95
CA GLY A 69 -5.81 2.26 -20.40
C GLY A 69 -5.71 2.07 -18.88
N LYS A 70 -4.60 2.47 -18.25
CA LYS A 70 -4.41 2.46 -16.79
C LYS A 70 -3.23 3.33 -16.37
N ALA A 71 -3.23 3.76 -15.11
CA ALA A 71 -2.08 4.45 -14.49
C ALA A 71 -1.88 4.04 -13.05
N ILE A 72 -0.62 4.06 -12.59
CA ILE A 72 -0.26 3.85 -11.18
C ILE A 72 -0.51 5.16 -10.43
N CYS A 73 -1.47 5.14 -9.51
CA CYS A 73 -1.80 6.28 -8.66
C CYS A 73 -0.89 6.39 -7.45
N GLY A 74 -0.27 5.29 -7.02
CA GLY A 74 0.72 5.28 -5.95
C GLY A 74 1.15 3.87 -5.55
N VAL A 75 2.18 3.76 -4.71
CA VAL A 75 2.67 2.51 -4.15
C VAL A 75 2.59 2.58 -2.63
N PHE A 76 1.92 1.61 -2.01
CA PHE A 76 1.63 1.62 -0.58
C PHE A 76 1.86 0.23 0.04
N SER A 77 1.88 0.14 1.36
CA SER A 77 1.76 -1.15 2.04
C SER A 77 0.41 -1.80 1.72
N ALA A 78 0.32 -3.12 1.82
CA ALA A 78 -0.89 -3.89 1.50
C ALA A 78 -2.18 -3.29 2.11
N GLU A 79 -2.20 -3.06 3.43
CA GLU A 79 -3.38 -2.54 4.15
C GLU A 79 -3.82 -1.15 3.66
N VAL A 80 -2.85 -0.26 3.42
CA VAL A 80 -3.14 1.10 2.91
C VAL A 80 -3.64 1.03 1.47
N ALA A 81 -3.05 0.16 0.65
CA ALA A 81 -3.44 -0.03 -0.73
C ALA A 81 -4.87 -0.58 -0.84
N GLU A 82 -5.20 -1.62 -0.07
CA GLU A 82 -6.55 -2.21 0.02
C GLU A 82 -7.59 -1.17 0.45
N THR A 83 -7.27 -0.40 1.48
CA THR A 83 -8.16 0.66 1.98
C THR A 83 -8.43 1.71 0.89
N LYS A 84 -7.40 2.17 0.18
CA LYS A 84 -7.56 3.15 -0.91
C LYS A 84 -8.43 2.60 -2.03
N VAL A 85 -8.19 1.36 -2.45
CA VAL A 85 -9.00 0.72 -3.51
C VAL A 85 -10.47 0.62 -3.12
N VAL A 86 -10.77 0.19 -1.89
CA VAL A 86 -12.15 0.12 -1.39
C VAL A 86 -12.80 1.51 -1.36
N GLN A 87 -12.09 2.53 -0.87
CA GLN A 87 -12.60 3.90 -0.78
C GLN A 87 -12.90 4.49 -2.15
N VAL A 88 -11.98 4.36 -3.11
CA VAL A 88 -12.15 4.88 -4.47
C VAL A 88 -13.29 4.18 -5.20
N ASN A 89 -13.34 2.84 -5.16
CA ASN A 89 -14.40 2.08 -5.82
C ASN A 89 -15.78 2.35 -5.21
N ARG A 90 -15.86 2.52 -3.88
CA ARG A 90 -17.12 2.91 -3.23
C ARG A 90 -17.56 4.29 -3.68
N TYR A 91 -16.64 5.26 -3.68
CA TYR A 91 -16.95 6.63 -4.10
C TYR A 91 -17.38 6.70 -5.58
N ALA A 92 -16.75 5.94 -6.47
CA ALA A 92 -17.18 5.81 -7.87
C ALA A 92 -18.62 5.29 -7.98
N ARG A 93 -18.96 4.22 -7.26
CA ARG A 93 -20.31 3.65 -7.24
C ARG A 93 -21.36 4.61 -6.68
N GLU A 94 -21.04 5.33 -5.61
CA GLU A 94 -21.92 6.34 -5.01
C GLU A 94 -22.21 7.52 -5.95
N ASN A 95 -21.33 7.78 -6.91
CA ASN A 95 -21.50 8.79 -7.97
C ASN A 95 -21.91 8.18 -9.32
N GLU A 96 -22.36 6.93 -9.35
CA GLU A 96 -22.85 6.24 -10.55
C GLU A 96 -21.82 6.15 -11.69
N HIS A 97 -20.53 6.05 -11.36
CA HIS A 97 -19.44 5.88 -12.32
C HIS A 97 -18.86 4.46 -12.27
N PRO A 98 -18.55 3.84 -13.43
CA PRO A 98 -17.96 2.50 -13.47
C PRO A 98 -16.43 2.48 -13.25
N LEU A 99 -15.82 3.62 -12.85
CA LEU A 99 -14.39 3.74 -12.60
C LEU A 99 -13.87 2.60 -11.71
N LEU A 100 -12.86 1.89 -12.22
CA LEU A 100 -12.29 0.73 -11.54
C LEU A 100 -10.89 1.05 -10.99
N CYS A 101 -10.75 0.91 -9.67
CA CYS A 101 -9.49 0.95 -8.96
C CYS A 101 -9.04 -0.46 -8.55
N THR A 102 -7.78 -0.82 -8.80
CA THR A 102 -7.22 -2.18 -8.57
C THR A 102 -5.86 -2.16 -7.88
N LEU A 103 -5.43 -3.34 -7.41
CA LEU A 103 -4.11 -3.59 -6.83
C LEU A 103 -3.26 -4.47 -7.76
N GLU A 104 -1.96 -4.19 -7.79
CA GLU A 104 -0.94 -5.07 -8.37
C GLU A 104 0.23 -5.15 -7.38
N LYS A 105 0.80 -6.34 -7.16
CA LYS A 105 1.99 -6.48 -6.31
C LYS A 105 3.13 -5.65 -6.91
N ALA A 106 3.83 -4.87 -6.08
CA ALA A 106 4.87 -3.95 -6.55
C ALA A 106 6.09 -4.70 -7.09
#